data_AF-A0A8T6SW86-F1
#
_entry.id   AF-A0A8T6SW86-F1
#
_cell.length_a   1.000
_cell.length_b   1.000
_cell.length_c   1.000
_cell.angle_alpha   90.00
_cell.angle_beta   90.00
_cell.angle_gamma   90.00
#
_symmetry.space_group_name_H-M   'P 1'
#
loop_
_entity.id
_entity.type
_entity.pdbx_description
1 polymer ?
#
loop_
_entity_poly.entity_id
_entity_poly.type
_entity_poly.pdbx_seq_one_letter_code
_entity_poly.pdbx_strand_id
1 'polypeptide(L)'
;MEDNLDLERIEASAFKAYFEDGMFDIFFGLMFIISGIRNLTDEPIVTLFILAAVLVPVIGKRALTYPRLGQVKFGERRVRGQLRLMVAIVVAVLITAAIVAITQFSDVLEGRLLADLAFGAMFIVVTAMMGRYFEYPFLVVHGIIFAIIAVVYGQYGDEAGVIASLVGGSISVTIGLVNMATFLRRYPRLTMEA
;
A
#
# COMPACT_ATOMS: atom_id res chain seq x y z
N MET A 1 -25.83 11.74 -26.11
CA MET A 1 -25.92 11.61 -24.64
C MET A 1 -25.52 10.21 -24.18
N GLU A 2 -25.71 9.17 -25.01
CA GLU A 2 -25.23 7.80 -24.75
C GLU A 2 -23.69 7.65 -24.76
N ASP A 3 -22.98 8.28 -25.70
CA ASP A 3 -21.51 8.11 -25.84
C ASP A 3 -20.72 8.50 -24.59
N ASN A 4 -21.14 9.54 -23.87
CA ASN A 4 -20.41 10.04 -22.71
C ASN A 4 -20.57 9.13 -21.48
N LEU A 5 -21.72 8.45 -21.37
CA LEU A 5 -21.99 7.50 -20.28
C LEU A 5 -21.15 6.23 -20.44
N ASP A 6 -20.85 5.84 -21.69
CA ASP A 6 -20.04 4.65 -21.97
C ASP A 6 -18.55 4.91 -21.68
N LEU A 7 -18.03 6.07 -22.07
CA LEU A 7 -16.63 6.46 -21.82
C LEU A 7 -16.29 6.51 -20.32
N GLU A 8 -17.15 7.08 -19.47
CA GLU A 8 -16.91 7.14 -18.03
C GLU A 8 -16.87 5.74 -17.40
N ARG A 9 -17.71 4.81 -17.89
CA ARG A 9 -17.74 3.42 -17.43
C ARG A 9 -16.51 2.65 -17.87
N ILE A 10 -16.06 2.85 -19.10
CA ILE A 10 -14.83 2.25 -19.63
C ILE A 10 -13.61 2.75 -18.84
N GLU A 11 -13.53 4.06 -18.58
CA GLU A 11 -12.45 4.63 -17.77
C GLU A 11 -12.45 4.07 -16.34
N ALA A 12 -13.61 4.01 -15.68
CA ALA A 12 -13.72 3.46 -14.33
C ALA A 12 -13.30 1.98 -14.27
N SER A 13 -13.70 1.18 -15.25
CA SER A 13 -13.30 -0.23 -15.37
C SER A 13 -11.78 -0.38 -15.56
N ALA A 14 -11.20 0.43 -16.46
CA ALA A 14 -9.75 0.43 -16.70
C ALA A 14 -8.96 0.91 -15.46
N PHE A 15 -9.47 1.93 -14.76
CA PHE A 15 -8.88 2.45 -13.53
C PHE A 15 -8.87 1.38 -12.43
N LYS A 16 -10.00 0.69 -12.23
CA LYS A 16 -10.08 -0.41 -11.26
C LYS A 16 -9.12 -1.55 -11.61
N ALA A 17 -9.13 -2.01 -12.86
CA ALA A 17 -8.23 -3.06 -13.33
C ALA A 17 -6.74 -2.68 -13.17
N TYR A 18 -6.41 -1.39 -13.30
CA TYR A 18 -5.06 -0.89 -13.09
C TYR A 18 -4.57 -1.08 -11.67
N PHE A 19 -5.43 -0.94 -10.64
CA PHE A 19 -5.03 -1.07 -9.24
C PHE A 19 -5.25 -2.48 -8.66
N GLU A 20 -6.12 -3.28 -9.26
CA GLU A 20 -6.37 -4.70 -8.90
C GLU A 20 -5.29 -5.66 -9.40
N ASP A 21 -4.20 -5.17 -9.98
CA ASP A 21 -3.14 -6.00 -10.57
C ASP A 21 -2.24 -6.69 -9.53
N GLY A 22 -2.39 -6.40 -8.24
CA GLY A 22 -1.61 -7.01 -7.16
C GLY A 22 -0.24 -6.35 -6.90
N MET A 23 0.15 -5.33 -7.67
CA MET A 23 1.46 -4.68 -7.50
C MET A 23 1.58 -3.96 -6.16
N PHE A 24 0.50 -3.33 -5.69
CA PHE A 24 0.50 -2.64 -4.40
C PHE A 24 0.58 -3.62 -3.22
N ASP A 25 -0.04 -4.80 -3.34
CA ASP A 25 0.02 -5.82 -2.30
C ASP A 25 1.45 -6.37 -2.16
N ILE A 26 2.11 -6.64 -3.30
CA ILE A 26 3.53 -7.04 -3.34
C ILE A 26 4.40 -5.93 -2.75
N PHE A 27 4.15 -4.67 -3.12
CA PHE A 27 4.87 -3.53 -2.57
C PHE A 27 4.81 -3.47 -1.04
N PHE A 28 3.60 -3.49 -0.47
CA PHE A 28 3.43 -3.44 0.99
C PHE A 28 4.04 -4.68 1.66
N GLY A 29 3.88 -5.86 1.07
CA GLY A 29 4.49 -7.07 1.60
C GLY A 29 6.02 -7.01 1.65
N LEU A 30 6.65 -6.51 0.59
CA LEU A 30 8.10 -6.28 0.56
C LEU A 30 8.53 -5.24 1.59
N MET A 31 7.76 -4.15 1.76
CA MET A 31 8.05 -3.15 2.80
C MET A 31 8.09 -3.79 4.20
N PHE A 32 7.15 -4.67 4.52
CA PHE A 32 7.11 -5.34 5.82
C PHE A 32 8.25 -6.34 5.99
N ILE A 33 8.54 -7.16 4.97
CA ILE A 33 9.66 -8.12 5.02
C ILE A 33 11.00 -7.39 5.20
N ILE A 34 11.25 -6.35 4.40
CA ILE A 34 12.50 -5.58 4.46
C ILE A 34 12.63 -4.88 5.82
N SER A 35 11.54 -4.33 6.36
CA SER A 35 11.53 -3.75 7.70
C SER A 35 11.91 -4.78 8.78
N GLY A 36 11.36 -5.99 8.70
CA GLY A 36 11.73 -7.10 9.59
C GLY A 36 13.21 -7.50 9.47
N ILE A 37 13.73 -7.65 8.25
CA ILE A 37 15.14 -7.98 8.01
C ILE A 37 16.06 -6.86 8.52
N ARG A 38 15.68 -5.60 8.32
CA ARG A 38 16.43 -4.44 8.78
C ARG A 38 16.55 -4.44 10.30
N ASN A 39 15.47 -4.74 11.03
CA ASN A 39 15.52 -4.84 12.49
C ASN A 39 16.30 -6.07 12.97
N LEU A 40 16.31 -7.17 12.21
CA LEU A 40 17.09 -8.36 12.55
C LEU A 40 18.60 -8.18 12.39
N THR A 41 19.02 -7.44 11.35
CA THR A 41 20.43 -7.30 10.97
C THR A 41 21.07 -6.02 11.46
N ASP A 42 20.26 -4.99 11.76
CA ASP A 42 20.67 -3.60 12.02
C ASP A 42 21.58 -2.99 10.93
N GLU A 43 21.58 -3.60 9.74
CA GLU A 43 22.44 -3.21 8.63
C GLU A 43 21.81 -2.06 7.83
N PRO A 44 22.42 -0.87 7.77
CA PRO A 44 21.84 0.28 7.07
C PRO A 44 21.64 0.05 5.57
N ILE A 45 22.44 -0.85 4.97
CA ILE A 45 22.31 -1.20 3.55
C ILE A 45 20.95 -1.84 3.24
N VAL A 46 20.31 -2.49 4.23
CA VAL A 46 18.98 -3.10 4.05
C VAL A 46 17.91 -2.03 3.81
N THR A 47 18.08 -0.82 4.34
CA THR A 47 17.21 0.32 4.04
C THR A 47 17.25 0.69 2.56
N LEU A 48 18.33 0.42 1.82
CA LEU A 48 18.36 0.65 0.36
C LEU A 48 17.41 -0.28 -0.39
N PHE A 49 17.10 -1.48 0.15
CA PHE A 49 16.11 -2.36 -0.46
C PHE A 49 14.69 -1.78 -0.37
N ILE A 50 14.42 -0.86 0.56
CA ILE A 50 13.14 -0.12 0.60
C ILE A 50 12.98 0.68 -0.69
N LEU A 51 14.06 1.33 -1.17
CA LEU A 51 14.04 2.06 -2.44
C LEU A 51 13.76 1.10 -3.61
N ALA A 52 14.37 -0.10 -3.60
CA ALA A 52 14.12 -1.11 -4.62
C ALA A 52 12.65 -1.57 -4.62
N ALA A 53 12.05 -1.76 -3.45
CA ALA A 53 10.64 -2.14 -3.32
C ALA A 53 9.70 -1.03 -3.81
N VAL A 54 10.01 0.26 -3.59
CA VAL A 54 9.25 1.39 -4.17
C VAL A 54 9.23 1.36 -5.70
N LEU A 55 10.29 0.83 -6.33
CA LEU A 55 10.36 0.69 -7.78
C LEU A 55 9.53 -0.50 -8.32
N VAL A 56 9.18 -1.48 -7.49
CA VAL A 56 8.41 -2.67 -7.90
C VAL A 56 7.08 -2.30 -8.57
N PRO A 57 6.19 -1.47 -8.00
CA PRO A 57 4.95 -1.11 -8.68
C PRO A 57 5.19 -0.33 -9.98
N VAL A 58 6.26 0.47 -10.07
CA VAL A 58 6.58 1.24 -11.29
C VAL A 58 7.06 0.33 -12.42
N ILE A 59 8.09 -0.48 -12.14
CA ILE A 59 8.68 -1.39 -13.11
C ILE A 59 7.71 -2.50 -13.45
N GLY A 60 7.08 -3.07 -12.42
CA GLY A 60 6.10 -4.12 -12.55
C GLY A 60 4.91 -3.72 -13.41
N LYS A 61 4.33 -2.53 -13.17
CA LYS A 61 3.23 -2.05 -14.03
C LYS A 61 3.68 -1.85 -15.46
N ARG A 62 4.87 -1.30 -15.69
CA ARG A 62 5.41 -1.13 -17.05
C ARG A 62 5.64 -2.45 -17.78
N ALA A 63 6.08 -3.48 -17.06
CA ALA A 63 6.40 -4.79 -17.65
C ALA A 63 5.19 -5.72 -17.79
N LEU A 64 4.24 -5.65 -16.86
CA LEU A 64 3.13 -6.61 -16.76
C LEU A 64 1.78 -5.96 -17.05
N THR A 65 1.47 -4.82 -16.45
CA THR A 65 0.13 -4.20 -16.53
C THR A 65 -0.07 -3.44 -17.84
N TYR A 66 0.90 -2.63 -18.27
CA TYR A 66 0.79 -1.76 -19.45
C TYR A 66 0.66 -2.53 -20.76
N PRO A 67 1.38 -3.65 -21.00
CA PRO A 67 1.21 -4.43 -22.23
C PRO A 67 -0.17 -5.11 -22.36
N ARG A 68 -0.99 -5.09 -21.30
CA ARG A 68 -2.29 -5.77 -21.23
C ARG A 68 -3.46 -4.80 -21.23
N LEU A 69 -3.35 -3.71 -20.47
CA LEU A 69 -4.39 -2.66 -20.40
C LEU A 69 -4.16 -1.51 -21.39
N GLY A 70 -2.97 -1.44 -22.01
CA GLY A 70 -2.53 -0.26 -22.75
C GLY A 70 -2.10 0.89 -21.82
N GLN A 71 -1.68 2.01 -22.43
CA GLN A 71 -1.38 3.24 -21.68
C GLN A 71 -2.68 4.02 -21.44
N VAL A 72 -3.21 3.93 -20.22
CA VAL A 72 -4.43 4.65 -19.84
C VAL A 72 -4.07 6.07 -19.40
N LYS A 73 -4.70 7.07 -20.00
CA LYS A 73 -4.68 8.46 -19.53
C LYS A 73 -5.99 8.74 -18.81
N PHE A 74 -5.93 8.87 -17.50
CA PHE A 74 -7.10 9.19 -16.69
C PHE A 74 -7.50 10.66 -16.84
N GLY A 75 -8.80 10.93 -16.81
CA GLY A 75 -9.35 12.28 -16.91
C GLY A 75 -9.03 13.17 -15.71
N GLU A 76 -9.20 14.47 -15.86
CA GLU A 76 -8.90 15.48 -14.83
C GLU A 76 -9.59 15.24 -13.47
N ARG A 77 -10.75 14.57 -13.48
CA ARG A 77 -11.48 14.21 -12.26
C ARG A 77 -10.66 13.29 -11.37
N ARG A 78 -9.98 12.29 -11.95
CA ARG A 78 -9.10 11.37 -11.23
C ARG A 78 -7.85 12.11 -10.77
N VAL A 79 -7.21 12.93 -11.63
CA VAL A 79 -6.04 13.73 -11.24
C VAL A 79 -6.32 14.64 -10.04
N ARG A 80 -7.46 15.35 -10.03
CA ARG A 80 -7.89 16.17 -8.88
C ARG A 80 -8.19 15.33 -7.64
N GLY A 81 -8.74 14.13 -7.82
CA GLY A 81 -8.96 13.18 -6.73
C GLY A 81 -7.66 12.71 -6.09
N GLN A 82 -6.61 12.48 -6.89
CA GLN A 82 -5.28 12.11 -6.41
C GLN A 82 -4.66 13.20 -5.53
N LEU A 83 -4.80 14.48 -5.93
CA LEU A 83 -4.34 15.61 -5.11
C LEU A 83 -5.04 15.63 -3.76
N ARG A 84 -6.37 15.45 -3.73
CA ARG A 84 -7.14 15.40 -2.47
C ARG A 84 -6.71 14.23 -1.59
N LEU A 85 -6.50 13.06 -2.19
CA LEU A 85 -5.98 11.90 -1.47
C LEU A 85 -4.60 12.21 -0.87
N MET A 86 -3.69 12.79 -1.64
CA MET A 86 -2.35 13.15 -1.17
C MET A 86 -2.40 14.15 0.00
N VAL A 87 -3.24 15.20 -0.11
CA VAL A 87 -3.45 16.16 0.98
C VAL A 87 -3.98 15.46 2.23
N ALA A 88 -4.96 14.56 2.09
CA ALA A 88 -5.50 13.83 3.21
C ALA A 88 -4.48 12.88 3.87
N ILE A 89 -3.62 12.23 3.08
CA ILE A 89 -2.52 11.42 3.59
C ILE A 89 -1.55 12.30 4.37
N VAL A 90 -1.16 13.45 3.84
CA VAL A 90 -0.27 14.40 4.53
C VAL A 90 -0.88 14.85 5.86
N VAL A 91 -2.17 15.21 5.88
CA VAL A 91 -2.88 15.60 7.11
C VAL A 91 -2.91 14.45 8.12
N ALA A 92 -3.22 13.23 7.69
CA ALA A 92 -3.23 12.07 8.57
C ALA A 92 -1.85 11.82 9.20
N VAL A 93 -0.78 11.88 8.39
CA VAL A 93 0.60 11.74 8.87
C VAL A 93 0.98 12.83 9.87
N LEU A 94 0.61 14.08 9.61
CA LEU A 94 0.90 15.20 10.52
C LEU A 94 0.17 15.07 11.86
N ILE A 95 -1.11 14.67 11.84
CA ILE A 95 -1.88 14.42 13.06
C ILE A 95 -1.23 13.32 13.89
N THR A 96 -0.87 12.21 13.25
CA THR A 96 -0.24 11.09 13.95
C THR A 96 1.14 11.45 14.47
N ALA A 97 1.95 12.20 13.71
CA ALA A 97 3.23 12.71 14.18
C ALA A 97 3.07 13.62 15.42
N ALA A 98 2.05 14.48 15.44
CA ALA A 98 1.74 15.30 16.61
C ALA A 98 1.34 14.46 17.82
N ILE A 99 0.49 13.43 17.63
CA ILE A 99 0.11 12.50 18.71
C ILE A 99 1.34 11.79 19.27
N VAL A 100 2.19 11.22 18.41
CA VAL A 100 3.42 10.51 18.81
C VAL A 100 4.40 11.44 19.52
N ALA A 101 4.56 12.68 19.06
CA ALA A 101 5.40 13.66 19.74
C ALA A 101 4.86 13.96 21.14
N ILE A 102 3.56 14.25 21.26
CA ILE A 102 2.93 14.54 22.57
C ILE A 102 3.10 13.37 23.54
N THR A 103 2.91 12.13 23.08
CA THR A 103 3.05 10.94 23.95
C THR A 103 4.49 10.63 24.33
N GLN A 104 5.48 11.06 23.55
CA GLN A 104 6.89 10.92 23.93
C GLN A 104 7.37 12.02 24.90
N PHE A 105 6.77 13.21 24.85
CA PHE A 105 7.16 14.36 25.69
C PHE A 105 6.28 14.56 26.92
N SER A 106 5.27 13.72 27.14
CA SER A 106 4.39 13.81 28.32
C SER A 106 4.39 12.50 29.11
N ASP A 107 4.62 12.58 30.42
CA ASP A 107 4.50 11.45 31.38
C ASP A 107 3.04 11.03 31.62
N VAL A 108 2.09 11.51 30.79
CA VAL A 108 0.65 11.54 31.10
C VAL A 108 -0.04 10.21 30.74
N LEU A 109 0.62 9.29 30.05
CA LEU A 109 0.11 7.98 29.68
C LEU A 109 1.26 6.95 29.71
N GLU A 110 0.94 5.67 29.82
CA GLU A 110 1.80 4.58 29.32
C GLU A 110 1.97 4.76 27.78
N GLY A 111 2.71 5.81 27.39
CA GLY A 111 2.59 6.51 26.11
C GLY A 111 2.99 5.69 24.89
N ARG A 112 3.62 4.53 25.12
CA ARG A 112 4.06 3.62 24.07
C ARG A 112 2.88 2.95 23.37
N LEU A 113 1.95 2.33 24.12
CA LEU A 113 0.79 1.64 23.52
C LEU A 113 -0.11 2.61 22.75
N LEU A 114 -0.36 3.79 23.29
CA LEU A 114 -1.21 4.78 22.62
C LEU A 114 -0.54 5.31 21.34
N ALA A 115 0.78 5.49 21.33
CA ALA A 115 1.54 5.84 20.12
C ALA A 115 1.46 4.72 19.06
N ASP A 116 1.65 3.46 19.46
CA ASP A 116 1.60 2.30 18.56
C ASP A 116 0.21 2.12 17.94
N LEU A 117 -0.85 2.26 18.76
CA LEU A 117 -2.23 2.22 18.31
C LEU A 117 -2.58 3.40 17.39
N ALA A 118 -2.10 4.61 17.70
CA ALA A 118 -2.30 5.78 16.85
C ALA A 118 -1.61 5.59 15.49
N PHE A 119 -0.41 5.02 15.47
CA PHE A 119 0.34 4.74 14.25
C PHE A 119 -0.31 3.64 13.41
N GLY A 120 -0.76 2.55 14.05
CA GLY A 120 -1.54 1.50 13.39
C GLY A 120 -2.86 2.02 12.82
N ALA A 121 -3.61 2.80 13.59
CA ALA A 121 -4.87 3.40 13.15
C ALA A 121 -4.67 4.35 11.96
N MET A 122 -3.63 5.17 11.96
CA MET A 122 -3.25 6.00 10.83
C MET A 122 -3.07 5.17 9.56
N PHE A 123 -2.33 4.06 9.65
CA PHE A 123 -2.09 3.19 8.49
C PHE A 123 -3.37 2.56 7.97
N ILE A 124 -4.28 2.13 8.85
CA ILE A 124 -5.61 1.62 8.46
C ILE A 124 -6.40 2.72 7.73
N VAL A 125 -6.44 3.93 8.28
CA VAL A 125 -7.16 5.06 7.65
C VAL A 125 -6.58 5.39 6.29
N VAL A 126 -5.26 5.55 6.18
CA VAL A 126 -4.57 5.87 4.92
C VAL A 126 -4.82 4.80 3.87
N THR A 127 -4.64 3.53 4.21
CA THR A 127 -4.85 2.42 3.26
C THR A 127 -6.32 2.23 2.89
N ALA A 128 -7.27 2.50 3.81
CA ALA A 128 -8.70 2.53 3.50
C ALA A 128 -9.07 3.68 2.56
N MET A 129 -8.49 4.87 2.76
CA MET A 129 -8.68 6.01 1.88
C MET A 129 -8.11 5.73 0.48
N MET A 130 -6.91 5.17 0.40
CA MET A 130 -6.32 4.71 -0.85
C MET A 130 -7.21 3.65 -1.51
N GLY A 131 -7.67 2.65 -0.75
CA GLY A 131 -8.53 1.59 -1.27
C GLY A 131 -9.85 2.10 -1.83
N ARG A 132 -10.49 3.07 -1.18
CA ARG A 132 -11.69 3.73 -1.73
C ARG A 132 -11.38 4.53 -2.99
N TYR A 133 -10.28 5.28 -3.00
CA TYR A 133 -9.91 6.09 -4.16
C TYR A 133 -9.50 5.25 -5.38
N PHE A 134 -8.77 4.17 -5.16
CA PHE A 134 -8.33 3.21 -6.18
C PHE A 134 -9.41 2.19 -6.58
N GLU A 135 -10.59 2.24 -5.96
CA GLU A 135 -11.66 1.25 -6.14
C GLU A 135 -11.21 -0.19 -5.84
N TYR A 136 -10.23 -0.31 -4.94
CA TYR A 136 -9.60 -1.55 -4.52
C TYR A 136 -9.61 -1.64 -2.97
N PRO A 137 -10.75 -2.02 -2.37
CA PRO A 137 -10.95 -1.97 -0.92
C PRO A 137 -10.01 -2.90 -0.15
N PHE A 138 -9.44 -3.90 -0.81
CA PHE A 138 -8.54 -4.88 -0.20
C PHE A 138 -7.24 -4.25 0.33
N LEU A 139 -6.89 -3.03 -0.10
CA LEU A 139 -5.75 -2.29 0.47
C LEU A 139 -5.82 -2.10 1.99
N VAL A 140 -7.02 -2.01 2.57
CA VAL A 140 -7.18 -1.88 4.03
C VAL A 140 -6.58 -3.06 4.79
N VAL A 141 -6.51 -4.25 4.19
CA VAL A 141 -5.89 -5.43 4.80
C VAL A 141 -4.43 -5.17 5.15
N HIS A 142 -3.72 -4.42 4.31
CA HIS A 142 -2.32 -4.04 4.54
C HIS A 142 -2.17 -3.07 5.72
N GLY A 143 -3.13 -2.15 5.89
CA GLY A 143 -3.19 -1.28 7.06
C GLY A 143 -3.44 -2.06 8.35
N ILE A 144 -4.32 -3.08 8.32
CA ILE A 144 -4.59 -3.94 9.47
C ILE A 144 -3.36 -4.78 9.83
N ILE A 145 -2.71 -5.40 8.84
CA ILE A 145 -1.45 -6.14 9.03
C ILE A 145 -0.40 -5.24 9.67
N PHE A 146 -0.24 -4.02 9.16
CA PHE A 146 0.69 -3.05 9.73
C PHE A 146 0.35 -2.68 11.17
N ALA A 147 -0.92 -2.43 11.48
CA ALA A 147 -1.35 -2.12 12.84
C ALA A 147 -1.03 -3.25 13.82
N ILE A 148 -1.23 -4.50 13.41
CA ILE A 148 -0.84 -5.68 14.20
C ILE A 148 0.68 -5.69 14.41
N ILE A 149 1.47 -5.49 13.34
CA ILE A 149 2.94 -5.44 13.43
C ILE A 149 3.39 -4.36 14.42
N ALA A 150 2.83 -3.14 14.33
CA ALA A 150 3.19 -2.01 15.19
C ALA A 150 2.91 -2.31 16.67
N VAL A 151 1.73 -2.86 16.99
CA VAL A 151 1.38 -3.27 18.36
C VAL A 151 2.30 -4.38 18.86
N VAL A 152 2.65 -5.35 17.99
CA VAL A 152 3.55 -6.44 18.39
C VAL A 152 4.95 -5.92 18.71
N TYR A 153 5.53 -5.03 17.90
CA TYR A 153 6.80 -4.36 18.22
C TYR A 153 6.74 -3.60 19.55
N GLY A 154 5.65 -2.86 19.74
CA GLY A 154 5.44 -2.03 20.93
C GLY A 154 5.40 -2.83 22.23
N GLN A 155 4.68 -3.95 22.22
CA GLN A 155 4.33 -4.71 23.42
C GLN A 155 5.24 -5.92 23.70
N TYR A 156 5.74 -6.57 22.64
CA TYR A 156 6.49 -7.82 22.74
C TYR A 156 7.95 -7.69 22.31
N GLY A 157 8.38 -6.49 21.91
CA GLY A 157 9.75 -6.18 21.53
C GLY A 157 10.13 -6.61 20.11
N ASP A 158 11.41 -6.43 19.79
CA ASP A 158 11.90 -6.51 18.42
C ASP A 158 11.83 -7.93 17.85
N GLU A 159 12.12 -8.97 18.64
CA GLU A 159 12.08 -10.36 18.17
C GLU A 159 10.68 -10.75 17.68
N ALA A 160 9.65 -10.46 18.48
CA ALA A 160 8.27 -10.72 18.11
C ALA A 160 7.81 -9.83 16.94
N GLY A 161 8.24 -8.55 16.93
CA GLY A 161 7.95 -7.62 15.85
C GLY A 161 8.56 -8.03 14.51
N VAL A 162 9.77 -8.57 14.50
CA VAL A 162 10.43 -9.14 13.31
C VAL A 162 9.62 -10.31 12.77
N ILE A 163 9.21 -11.26 13.64
CA ILE A 163 8.37 -12.39 13.22
C ILE A 163 7.04 -11.90 12.64
N ALA A 164 6.36 -10.95 13.31
CA ALA A 164 5.12 -10.38 12.81
C ALA A 164 5.30 -9.69 11.46
N SER A 165 6.42 -8.99 11.25
CA SER A 165 6.75 -8.31 10.00
C SER A 165 6.98 -9.29 8.85
N LEU A 166 7.72 -10.37 9.11
CA LEU A 166 8.00 -11.41 8.12
C LEU A 166 6.73 -12.18 7.75
N VAL A 167 5.91 -12.54 8.74
CA VAL A 167 4.63 -13.25 8.52
C VAL A 167 3.65 -12.35 7.78
N GLY A 168 3.41 -11.13 8.27
CA GLY A 168 2.51 -10.17 7.66
C GLY A 168 2.94 -9.80 6.23
N GLY A 169 4.24 -9.58 6.03
CA GLY A 169 4.80 -9.31 4.73
C GLY A 169 4.67 -10.49 3.75
N SER A 170 4.89 -11.72 4.22
CA SER A 170 4.69 -12.93 3.40
C SER A 170 3.24 -13.13 2.99
N ILE A 171 2.29 -12.84 3.90
CA ILE A 171 0.85 -12.86 3.60
C ILE A 171 0.54 -11.84 2.50
N SER A 172 0.99 -10.59 2.64
CA SER A 172 0.78 -9.52 1.66
C SER A 172 1.39 -9.83 0.29
N VAL A 173 2.62 -10.35 0.24
CA VAL A 173 3.24 -10.79 -1.02
C VAL A 173 2.43 -11.92 -1.66
N THR A 174 1.99 -12.90 -0.87
CA THR A 174 1.20 -14.02 -1.38
C THR A 174 -0.11 -13.55 -1.99
N ILE A 175 -0.83 -12.66 -1.32
CA ILE A 175 -2.05 -12.04 -1.84
C ILE A 175 -1.74 -11.32 -3.16
N GLY A 176 -0.68 -10.50 -3.18
CA GLY A 176 -0.28 -9.78 -4.38
C GLY A 176 0.07 -10.69 -5.55
N LEU A 177 0.76 -11.81 -5.31
CA LEU A 177 1.06 -12.80 -6.34
C LEU A 177 -0.20 -13.51 -6.84
N VAL A 178 -1.17 -13.80 -5.97
CA VAL A 178 -2.46 -14.40 -6.37
C VAL A 178 -3.28 -13.41 -7.21
N ASN A 179 -3.34 -12.14 -6.80
CA ASN A 179 -4.02 -11.08 -7.56
C ASN A 179 -3.32 -10.86 -8.90
N MET A 180 -1.99 -10.85 -8.92
CA MET A 180 -1.18 -10.81 -10.14
C MET A 180 -1.53 -11.97 -11.06
N ALA A 181 -1.46 -13.20 -10.58
CA ALA A 181 -1.74 -14.39 -11.39
C ALA A 181 -3.17 -14.34 -11.96
N THR A 182 -4.13 -13.89 -11.15
CA THR A 182 -5.53 -13.72 -11.56
C THR A 182 -5.66 -12.64 -12.63
N PHE A 183 -5.00 -11.50 -12.44
CA PHE A 183 -4.94 -10.40 -13.40
C PHE A 183 -4.33 -10.85 -14.74
N LEU A 184 -3.20 -11.57 -14.71
CA LEU A 184 -2.55 -12.08 -15.91
C LEU A 184 -3.41 -13.09 -16.68
N ARG A 185 -4.24 -13.88 -15.98
CA ARG A 185 -5.21 -14.80 -16.59
C ARG A 185 -6.41 -14.08 -17.17
N ARG A 186 -6.87 -13.02 -16.51
CA ARG A 186 -8.04 -12.24 -16.92
C ARG A 186 -7.75 -11.30 -18.11
N TYR A 187 -6.53 -10.78 -18.18
CA TYR A 187 -6.08 -9.83 -19.20
C TYR A 187 -4.91 -10.45 -19.99
N PRO A 188 -5.17 -11.26 -21.03
CA PRO A 188 -4.12 -11.75 -21.92
C PRO A 188 -3.42 -10.58 -22.62
N ARG A 189 -2.17 -10.79 -23.07
CA ARG A 189 -1.42 -9.75 -23.79
C ARG A 189 -2.16 -9.38 -25.06
N LEU A 190 -2.22 -8.09 -25.36
CA LEU A 190 -2.69 -7.61 -26.65
C LEU A 190 -1.69 -8.07 -27.72
N THR A 191 -2.07 -9.03 -28.56
CA THR A 191 -1.35 -9.31 -29.80
C THR A 191 -1.60 -8.14 -30.73
N MET A 192 -0.65 -7.21 -30.82
CA MET A 192 -0.67 -6.25 -31.92
C MET A 192 -0.39 -7.06 -33.18
N GLU A 193 -1.40 -7.24 -34.03
CA GLU A 193 -1.17 -7.70 -35.40
C GLU A 193 -0.23 -6.68 -36.06
N ALA A 194 0.89 -7.20 -36.57
CA ALA A 194 1.98 -6.43 -37.18
C ALA A 194 1.64 -6.05 -38.62
#